data_AF-Q5KFY8-F1
#
_entry.id   AF-Q5KFY8-F1
#
_cell.length_a   1.000
_cell.length_b   1.000
_cell.length_c   1.000
_cell.angle_alpha   90.00
_cell.angle_beta   90.00
_cell.angle_gamma   90.00
#
_symmetry.space_group_name_H-M   'P 1'
#
loop_
_entity.id
_entity.type
_entity.pdbx_description
1 polymer ?
#
loop_
_entity_poly.entity_id
_entity_poly.type
_entity_poly.pdbx_seq_one_letter_code
_entity_poly.pdbx_strand_id
1 'polypeptide(L)'
;MADEVIEEYMQPRELSDDELWMAWGKFDKLPADILYDLDDYSTPTHYSSMRITYDLMSPGASADLHSLRLAKASIWETAEKLMTPFDDRGMSFSRSYQNTKFGNLQKPLAKRLDELENLKEKANKKYRDGDFQEALKGYTTAWKEVLPHHVEALPECDPNRPRLGYLEAVVFANMSATCITLSKAISKKDGERKFTRMALRCAWVTFELREFAAATTVRNALLRANETLRKLHGSNQKLAPQYQQMSQYYTQQCKALENISKDTLFKDLDAELKIAPPSLAVLQTFGPRAWAQDWIQALPPILRPPPVETMEQRKKPRDLTPYELWAGWGDLPIGEWHKGLESFEMDILHPYLRVMYELSSSGRRRELNNLRLAKFDILRTIMLSTIGDVEFDLFMKMIKGKPVDERPLKEKVAIAELKKANANKIYRRGDILEAAAEYLFAWSMILPYHTTALAPSDPIRADLGKFESALWCNLSAAFIGIGKEPGDEMGSAGFRGLAYRCAWAAFEEREYATVSTVKNACLRAKDNFYLSRLGGGNDLEKQVTDVRTFFVKQAELLSDLPKDMMYADAPASKKLPIPDRETMKHFGPNIWPREQDMEELHEPFTFM
;
A
#
# COMPACT_ATOMS: atom_id res chain seq x y z
N MET A 1 14.89 -4.41 26.36
CA MET A 1 13.70 -4.64 25.53
C MET A 1 13.02 -3.35 25.10
N ALA A 2 12.42 -2.51 25.96
CA ALA A 2 11.85 -1.23 25.51
C ALA A 2 12.92 -0.25 24.96
N ASP A 3 14.10 -0.18 25.58
CA ASP A 3 15.20 0.66 25.11
C ASP A 3 15.80 0.17 23.78
N GLU A 4 15.88 -1.15 23.56
CA GLU A 4 16.39 -1.75 22.31
C GLU A 4 15.46 -1.51 21.10
N VAL A 5 14.13 -1.49 21.32
CA VAL A 5 13.16 -1.21 20.25
C VAL A 5 13.15 0.28 19.87
N ILE A 6 13.37 1.19 20.84
CA ILE A 6 13.57 2.62 20.55
C ILE A 6 14.87 2.83 19.76
N GLU A 7 15.96 2.15 20.15
CA GLU A 7 17.22 2.19 19.42
C GLU A 7 17.06 1.75 17.95
N GLU A 8 16.25 0.73 17.66
CA GLU A 8 16.02 0.29 16.28
C GLU A 8 15.51 1.44 15.39
N TYR A 9 14.54 2.23 15.86
CA TYR A 9 13.98 3.34 15.09
C TYR A 9 14.84 4.61 15.08
N MET A 10 15.86 4.68 15.93
CA MET A 10 16.77 5.82 16.05
C MET A 10 18.11 5.59 15.35
N GLN A 11 18.51 4.33 15.16
CA GLN A 11 19.80 3.97 14.58
C GLN A 11 19.69 3.48 13.13
N PRO A 12 20.67 3.80 12.28
CA PRO A 12 20.77 3.19 10.95
C PRO A 12 20.98 1.67 11.08
N ARG A 13 20.33 0.91 10.19
CA ARG A 13 20.55 -0.53 10.01
C ARG A 13 20.47 -0.89 8.54
N GLU A 14 21.05 -2.04 8.18
CA GLU A 14 20.88 -2.62 6.85
C GLU A 14 19.40 -2.86 6.54
N LEU A 15 19.04 -2.69 5.27
CA LEU A 15 17.69 -2.94 4.78
C LEU A 15 17.47 -4.44 4.62
N SER A 16 16.29 -4.91 5.00
CA SER A 16 15.87 -6.28 4.69
C SER A 16 15.64 -6.49 3.19
N ASP A 17 15.61 -7.73 2.73
CA ASP A 17 15.31 -8.06 1.32
C ASP A 17 13.97 -7.46 0.85
N ASP A 18 12.96 -7.47 1.73
CA ASP A 18 11.65 -6.89 1.45
C ASP A 18 11.74 -5.36 1.33
N GLU A 19 12.48 -4.69 2.22
CA GLU A 19 12.74 -3.25 2.18
C GLU A 19 13.51 -2.85 0.90
N LEU A 20 14.53 -3.62 0.52
CA LEU A 20 15.29 -3.42 -0.71
C LEU A 20 14.40 -3.50 -1.95
N TRP A 21 13.53 -4.53 -2.05
CA TRP A 21 12.61 -4.66 -3.17
C TRP A 21 11.49 -3.61 -3.16
N MET A 22 11.10 -3.15 -1.98
CA MET A 22 10.06 -2.13 -1.84
C MET A 22 10.46 -0.79 -2.43
N ALA A 23 11.76 -0.46 -2.40
CA ALA A 23 12.29 0.73 -3.05
C ALA A 23 12.00 0.78 -4.57
N TRP A 24 11.63 -0.36 -5.17
CA TRP A 24 11.24 -0.54 -6.58
C TRP A 24 9.76 -0.87 -6.79
N GLY A 25 8.98 -0.96 -5.70
CA GLY A 25 7.54 -1.17 -5.75
C GLY A 25 6.81 0.08 -6.23
N LYS A 26 5.64 -0.08 -6.85
CA LYS A 26 4.78 1.05 -7.24
C LYS A 26 4.40 1.90 -6.02
N PHE A 27 4.11 3.19 -6.22
CA PHE A 27 3.73 4.12 -5.14
C PHE A 27 2.52 3.63 -4.31
N ASP A 28 1.52 2.98 -4.90
CA ASP A 28 0.38 2.39 -4.17
C ASP A 28 0.78 1.25 -3.22
N LYS A 29 2.00 0.73 -3.35
CA LYS A 29 2.57 -0.32 -2.52
C LYS A 29 3.63 0.20 -1.56
N LEU A 30 3.93 1.50 -1.61
CA LEU A 30 4.79 2.09 -0.60
C LEU A 30 4.05 2.19 0.73
N PRO A 31 4.78 2.05 1.84
CA PRO A 31 4.31 2.43 3.15
C PRO A 31 3.75 3.84 3.08
N ALA A 32 2.54 4.02 3.59
CA ALA A 32 1.82 5.26 3.39
C ALA A 32 2.56 6.46 4.03
N ASP A 33 3.44 6.20 5.01
CA ASP A 33 4.39 7.12 5.62
C ASP A 33 5.50 7.64 4.73
N ILE A 34 5.83 6.95 3.65
CA ILE A 34 6.71 7.46 2.58
C ILE A 34 5.91 8.29 1.56
N LEU A 35 4.60 8.04 1.45
CA LEU A 35 3.69 8.81 0.61
C LEU A 35 3.25 10.13 1.26
N TYR A 36 3.46 10.28 2.57
CA TYR A 36 3.05 11.46 3.31
C TYR A 36 4.09 12.56 3.21
N ASP A 37 3.58 13.76 2.95
CA ASP A 37 4.34 14.99 2.88
C ASP A 37 5.57 14.93 1.95
N LEU A 38 5.33 14.53 0.70
CA LEU A 38 6.37 14.52 -0.34
C LEU A 38 7.07 15.90 -0.50
N ASP A 39 6.49 16.98 0.01
CA ASP A 39 7.07 18.33 -0.03
C ASP A 39 7.74 18.74 1.29
N ASP A 40 7.75 17.89 2.32
CA ASP A 40 8.46 18.10 3.58
C ASP A 40 9.93 17.65 3.47
N TYR A 41 10.82 18.63 3.53
CA TYR A 41 12.27 18.44 3.49
C TYR A 41 12.92 18.53 4.88
N SER A 42 12.13 18.51 5.96
CA SER A 42 12.64 18.37 7.31
C SER A 42 13.08 16.93 7.57
N THR A 43 14.30 16.76 8.09
CA THR A 43 14.80 15.43 8.43
C THR A 43 14.02 14.92 9.65
N PRO A 44 13.33 13.78 9.54
CA PRO A 44 12.61 13.19 10.66
C PRO A 44 13.60 12.80 11.74
N THR A 45 13.09 12.62 12.95
CA THR A 45 13.91 12.20 14.10
C THR A 45 14.07 10.67 14.20
N HIS A 46 13.29 9.90 13.40
CA HIS A 46 13.18 8.44 13.48
C HIS A 46 12.96 7.84 12.11
N TYR A 47 13.48 6.62 11.91
CA TYR A 47 13.20 5.81 10.73
C TYR A 47 11.73 5.35 10.70
N SER A 48 11.20 5.19 9.49
CA SER A 48 9.94 4.49 9.24
C SER A 48 10.02 3.03 9.70
N SER A 49 8.86 2.39 9.90
CA SER A 49 8.79 0.95 10.15
C SER A 49 9.28 0.11 8.96
N MET A 50 9.41 0.73 7.80
CA MET A 50 9.82 0.11 6.58
C MET A 50 10.66 1.09 5.77
N ARG A 51 11.96 0.81 5.69
CA ARG A 51 12.95 1.73 5.15
C ARG A 51 13.12 1.52 3.65
N ILE A 52 13.33 2.62 2.93
CA ILE A 52 13.75 2.60 1.51
C ILE A 52 15.11 3.26 1.31
N THR A 53 15.75 3.68 2.41
CA THR A 53 17.11 4.24 2.47
C THR A 53 17.77 3.80 3.78
N TYR A 54 19.09 3.69 3.77
CA TYR A 54 19.91 3.36 4.94
C TYR A 54 19.98 4.53 5.92
N ASP A 55 20.28 5.71 5.38
CA ASP A 55 20.34 6.95 6.14
C ASP A 55 18.94 7.53 6.31
N LEU A 56 18.75 8.24 7.43
CA LEU A 56 17.51 8.92 7.75
C LEU A 56 17.35 10.14 6.86
N MET A 57 16.31 10.16 6.02
CA MET A 57 16.08 11.22 5.04
C MET A 57 14.70 11.84 5.22
N SER A 58 14.59 13.14 4.92
CA SER A 58 13.30 13.83 4.85
C SER A 58 12.33 13.10 3.90
N PRO A 59 11.01 13.10 4.17
CA PRO A 59 10.03 12.48 3.29
C PRO A 59 10.13 12.94 1.83
N GLY A 60 10.34 14.24 1.60
CA GLY A 60 10.50 14.79 0.25
C GLY A 60 11.74 14.29 -0.49
N ALA A 61 12.88 14.21 0.18
CA ALA A 61 14.09 13.60 -0.40
C ALA A 61 13.90 12.09 -0.68
N SER A 62 13.28 11.37 0.26
CA SER A 62 12.96 9.94 0.08
C SER A 62 12.03 9.70 -1.11
N ALA A 63 11.03 10.58 -1.29
CA ALA A 63 10.11 10.58 -2.42
C ALA A 63 10.80 10.87 -3.76
N ASP A 64 11.70 11.85 -3.80
CA ASP A 64 12.47 12.17 -5.00
C ASP A 64 13.37 10.99 -5.42
N LEU A 65 14.04 10.36 -4.46
CA LEU A 65 14.85 9.15 -4.69
C LEU A 65 14.00 7.94 -5.11
N HIS A 66 12.81 7.77 -4.53
CA HIS A 66 11.91 6.70 -4.95
C HIS A 66 11.37 6.94 -6.36
N SER A 67 11.03 8.19 -6.68
CA SER A 67 10.63 8.58 -8.04
C SER A 67 11.74 8.28 -9.04
N LEU A 68 13.01 8.52 -8.67
CA LEU A 68 14.17 8.15 -9.48
C LEU A 68 14.27 6.63 -9.69
N ARG A 69 14.07 5.82 -8.65
CA ARG A 69 14.06 4.34 -8.77
C ARG A 69 12.93 3.84 -9.67
N LEU A 70 11.73 4.42 -9.56
CA LEU A 70 10.63 4.09 -10.47
C LEU A 70 10.89 4.54 -11.90
N ALA A 71 11.57 5.68 -12.09
CA ALA A 71 12.01 6.10 -13.41
C ALA A 71 12.98 5.09 -14.02
N LYS A 72 13.94 4.58 -13.24
CA LYS A 72 14.84 3.48 -13.64
C LYS A 72 14.06 2.21 -14.01
N ALA A 73 13.08 1.79 -13.20
CA ALA A 73 12.22 0.64 -13.51
C ALA A 73 11.38 0.86 -14.79
N SER A 74 10.87 2.07 -15.02
CA SER A 74 10.14 2.44 -16.23
C SER A 74 11.03 2.45 -17.48
N ILE A 75 12.31 2.81 -17.34
CA ILE A 75 13.32 2.67 -18.42
C ILE A 75 13.44 1.20 -18.81
N TRP A 76 13.54 0.29 -17.84
CA TRP A 76 13.58 -1.15 -18.10
C TRP A 76 12.31 -1.65 -18.78
N GLU A 77 11.12 -1.33 -18.26
CA GLU A 77 9.85 -1.70 -18.90
C GLU A 77 9.78 -1.21 -20.35
N THR A 78 10.20 0.03 -20.59
CA THR A 78 10.24 0.61 -21.94
C THR A 78 11.22 -0.12 -22.84
N ALA A 79 12.40 -0.50 -22.33
CA ALA A 79 13.37 -1.30 -23.07
C ALA A 79 12.77 -2.64 -23.51
N GLU A 80 12.13 -3.38 -22.59
CA GLU A 80 11.54 -4.70 -22.88
C GLU A 80 10.42 -4.59 -23.94
N LYS A 81 9.56 -3.56 -23.84
CA LYS A 81 8.51 -3.29 -24.84
C LYS A 81 9.08 -2.95 -26.21
N LEU A 82 10.18 -2.18 -26.26
CA LEU A 82 10.84 -1.83 -27.51
C LEU A 82 11.58 -3.02 -28.15
N MET A 83 12.05 -3.97 -27.34
CA MET A 83 12.69 -5.21 -27.79
C MET A 83 11.69 -6.32 -28.14
N THR A 84 10.47 -6.24 -27.61
CA THR A 84 9.42 -7.27 -27.76
C THR A 84 8.15 -6.66 -28.38
N PRO A 85 8.13 -6.41 -29.70
CA PRO A 85 7.06 -5.65 -30.35
C PRO A 85 5.67 -6.30 -30.35
N PHE A 86 5.53 -7.54 -29.88
CA PHE A 86 4.24 -8.26 -29.75
C PHE A 86 3.74 -8.36 -28.30
N ASP A 87 4.42 -7.71 -27.35
CA ASP A 87 4.00 -7.70 -25.94
C ASP A 87 3.02 -6.56 -25.64
N ASP A 88 1.80 -6.68 -26.18
CA ASP A 88 0.75 -5.67 -26.03
C ASP A 88 0.22 -5.51 -24.59
N ARG A 89 0.53 -6.48 -23.70
CA ARG A 89 0.02 -6.51 -22.31
C ARG A 89 1.11 -6.30 -21.24
N GLY A 90 2.36 -6.04 -21.62
CA GLY A 90 3.47 -5.87 -20.65
C GLY A 90 3.82 -7.15 -19.87
N MET A 91 3.52 -8.32 -20.43
CA MET A 91 3.80 -9.61 -19.81
C MET A 91 5.30 -9.91 -19.79
N SER A 92 6.07 -9.42 -20.77
CA SER A 92 7.52 -9.60 -20.83
C SER A 92 8.21 -8.90 -19.66
N PHE A 93 7.84 -7.63 -19.41
CA PHE A 93 8.33 -6.90 -18.24
C PHE A 93 7.93 -7.58 -16.93
N SER A 94 6.65 -7.95 -16.78
CA SER A 94 6.17 -8.62 -15.57
C SER A 94 6.92 -9.93 -15.29
N ARG A 95 7.13 -10.76 -16.33
CA ARG A 95 7.91 -11.99 -16.22
C ARG A 95 9.38 -11.70 -15.89
N SER A 96 10.02 -10.76 -16.57
CA SER A 96 11.41 -10.41 -16.28
C SER A 96 11.56 -9.85 -14.87
N TYR A 97 10.61 -9.06 -14.37
CA TYR A 97 10.59 -8.52 -13.02
C TYR A 97 10.50 -9.64 -11.98
N GLN A 98 9.55 -10.56 -12.12
CA GLN A 98 9.43 -11.70 -11.20
C GLN A 98 10.65 -12.62 -11.26
N ASN A 99 11.19 -12.87 -12.46
CA ASN A 99 12.41 -13.66 -12.62
C ASN A 99 13.62 -13.00 -11.95
N THR A 100 13.78 -11.67 -12.04
CA THR A 100 14.86 -10.99 -11.33
C THR A 100 14.61 -10.98 -9.81
N LYS A 101 13.35 -10.79 -9.38
CA LYS A 101 12.98 -10.79 -7.96
C LYS A 101 13.22 -12.13 -7.27
N PHE A 102 12.86 -13.22 -7.91
CA PHE A 102 12.93 -14.57 -7.34
C PHE A 102 14.12 -15.41 -7.86
N GLY A 103 14.90 -14.91 -8.83
CA GLY A 103 15.85 -15.70 -9.61
C GLY A 103 17.12 -16.16 -8.89
N ASN A 104 17.54 -15.46 -7.82
CA ASN A 104 18.43 -15.92 -6.74
C ASN A 104 18.97 -14.70 -5.99
N LEU A 105 18.48 -14.45 -4.78
CA LEU A 105 18.93 -13.31 -3.96
C LEU A 105 20.28 -13.56 -3.26
N GLN A 106 20.79 -14.79 -3.25
CA GLN A 106 21.95 -15.17 -2.41
C GLN A 106 23.34 -14.71 -2.90
N LYS A 107 23.47 -14.05 -4.06
CA LYS A 107 24.76 -13.53 -4.53
C LYS A 107 25.13 -12.21 -3.82
N PRO A 108 26.32 -12.10 -3.18
CA PRO A 108 26.79 -10.84 -2.60
C PRO A 108 26.89 -9.71 -3.64
N LEU A 109 26.61 -8.47 -3.22
CA LEU A 109 26.63 -7.30 -4.10
C LEU A 109 27.94 -7.13 -4.87
N ALA A 110 29.09 -7.34 -4.23
CA ALA A 110 30.40 -7.25 -4.88
C ALA A 110 30.51 -8.14 -6.14
N LYS A 111 30.03 -9.39 -6.07
CA LYS A 111 30.03 -10.31 -7.22
C LYS A 111 29.05 -9.88 -8.30
N ARG A 112 27.89 -9.32 -7.92
CA ARG A 112 26.92 -8.76 -8.87
C ARG A 112 27.49 -7.54 -9.60
N LEU A 113 28.30 -6.72 -8.92
CA LEU A 113 28.99 -5.59 -9.53
C LEU A 113 30.04 -6.06 -10.56
N ASP A 114 30.78 -7.14 -10.26
CA ASP A 114 31.69 -7.76 -11.24
C ASP A 114 30.93 -8.29 -12.46
N GLU A 115 29.77 -8.93 -12.27
CA GLU A 115 28.91 -9.42 -13.34
C GLU A 115 28.34 -8.27 -14.19
N LEU A 116 27.84 -7.21 -13.56
CA LEU A 116 27.38 -5.99 -14.23
C LEU A 116 28.50 -5.41 -15.11
N GLU A 117 29.70 -5.23 -14.56
CA GLU A 117 30.84 -4.66 -15.29
C GLU A 117 31.19 -5.50 -16.53
N ASN A 118 31.22 -6.83 -16.39
CA ASN A 118 31.44 -7.75 -17.50
C ASN A 118 30.35 -7.66 -18.57
N LEU A 119 29.07 -7.60 -18.18
CA LEU A 119 27.95 -7.47 -19.11
C LEU A 119 27.93 -6.10 -19.80
N LYS A 120 28.26 -5.03 -19.08
CA LYS A 120 28.46 -3.68 -19.63
C LYS A 120 29.54 -3.68 -20.71
N GLU A 121 30.68 -4.34 -20.50
CA GLU A 121 31.73 -4.38 -21.53
C GLU A 121 31.32 -5.18 -22.78
N LYS A 122 30.55 -6.26 -22.61
CA LYS A 122 29.94 -6.98 -23.74
C LYS A 122 28.96 -6.08 -24.52
N ALA A 123 28.15 -5.30 -23.81
CA ALA A 123 27.24 -4.33 -24.44
C ALA A 123 27.99 -3.18 -25.14
N ASN A 124 29.08 -2.68 -24.56
CA ASN A 124 29.97 -1.70 -25.19
C ASN A 124 30.53 -2.22 -26.51
N LYS A 125 30.92 -3.50 -26.57
CA LYS A 125 31.37 -4.14 -27.82
C LYS A 125 30.27 -4.13 -28.87
N LYS A 126 29.05 -4.57 -28.52
CA LYS A 126 27.89 -4.52 -29.42
C LYS A 126 27.60 -3.11 -29.95
N TYR A 127 27.69 -2.11 -29.10
CA TYR A 127 27.53 -0.71 -29.50
C TYR A 127 28.58 -0.29 -30.53
N ARG A 128 29.85 -0.65 -30.33
CA ARG A 128 30.95 -0.34 -31.27
C ARG A 128 30.79 -1.09 -32.60
N ASP A 129 30.24 -2.30 -32.56
CA ASP A 129 29.94 -3.11 -33.74
C ASP A 129 28.72 -2.59 -34.54
N GLY A 130 28.05 -1.53 -34.05
CA GLY A 130 26.85 -0.95 -34.68
C GLY A 130 25.54 -1.68 -34.35
N ASP A 131 25.60 -2.72 -33.51
CA ASP A 131 24.44 -3.50 -33.07
C ASP A 131 23.78 -2.83 -31.84
N PHE A 132 23.12 -1.70 -32.10
CA PHE A 132 22.56 -0.85 -31.05
C PHE A 132 21.39 -1.49 -30.29
N GLN A 133 20.63 -2.38 -30.92
CA GLN A 133 19.52 -3.08 -30.24
C GLN A 133 20.05 -4.09 -29.21
N GLU A 134 21.02 -4.94 -29.58
CA GLU A 134 21.64 -5.86 -28.62
C GLU A 134 22.49 -5.11 -27.59
N ALA A 135 23.09 -3.97 -27.94
CA ALA A 135 23.75 -3.12 -26.96
C ALA A 135 22.77 -2.63 -25.87
N LEU A 136 21.58 -2.12 -26.27
CA LEU A 136 20.56 -1.67 -25.31
C LEU A 136 20.08 -2.82 -24.41
N LYS A 137 19.85 -4.00 -25.00
CA LYS A 137 19.51 -5.23 -24.27
C LYS A 137 20.58 -5.62 -23.27
N GLY A 138 21.85 -5.58 -23.69
CA GLY A 138 23.00 -5.88 -22.85
C GLY A 138 23.13 -4.92 -21.67
N TYR A 139 22.99 -3.62 -21.89
CA TYR A 139 23.00 -2.63 -20.79
C TYR A 139 21.84 -2.85 -19.82
N THR A 140 20.63 -3.13 -20.33
CA THR A 140 19.44 -3.38 -19.50
C THR A 140 19.64 -4.64 -18.67
N THR A 141 20.23 -5.69 -19.24
CA THR A 141 20.57 -6.92 -18.53
C THR A 141 21.64 -6.68 -17.47
N ALA A 142 22.70 -5.95 -17.80
CA ALA A 142 23.77 -5.60 -16.85
C ALA A 142 23.21 -4.88 -15.61
N TRP A 143 22.35 -3.89 -15.80
CA TRP A 143 21.75 -3.15 -14.68
C TRP A 143 20.85 -4.03 -13.80
N LYS A 144 20.12 -5.00 -14.37
CA LYS A 144 19.25 -5.91 -13.59
C LYS A 144 20.02 -6.79 -12.61
N GLU A 145 21.30 -7.08 -12.84
CA GLU A 145 22.10 -7.94 -11.97
C GLU A 145 22.29 -7.37 -10.55
N VAL A 146 22.30 -6.05 -10.39
CA VAL A 146 22.51 -5.41 -9.08
C VAL A 146 21.23 -5.25 -8.27
N LEU A 147 20.05 -5.46 -8.87
CA LEU A 147 18.79 -5.41 -8.13
C LEU A 147 18.73 -6.49 -7.03
N PRO A 148 18.15 -6.18 -5.85
CA PRO A 148 17.41 -4.95 -5.52
C PRO A 148 18.24 -3.78 -4.97
N HIS A 149 19.57 -3.86 -4.98
CA HIS A 149 20.42 -2.84 -4.37
C HIS A 149 20.35 -1.51 -5.12
N HIS A 150 20.42 -0.41 -4.36
CA HIS A 150 20.60 0.95 -4.86
C HIS A 150 21.54 1.71 -3.92
N VAL A 151 22.11 2.82 -4.40
CA VAL A 151 23.14 3.59 -3.68
C VAL A 151 22.70 3.96 -2.26
N GLU A 152 21.45 4.39 -2.10
CA GLU A 152 20.92 4.86 -0.83
C GLU A 152 20.52 3.73 0.13
N ALA A 153 20.63 2.46 -0.29
CA ALA A 153 20.46 1.32 0.61
C ALA A 153 21.74 0.95 1.37
N LEU A 154 22.88 1.57 1.02
CA LEU A 154 24.18 1.27 1.58
C LEU A 154 24.66 2.43 2.48
N PRO A 155 25.36 2.17 3.60
CA PRO A 155 26.00 3.22 4.38
C PRO A 155 27.04 3.98 3.56
N GLU A 156 27.35 5.22 3.95
CA GLU A 156 28.36 6.04 3.27
C GLU A 156 29.75 5.38 3.26
N CYS A 157 30.07 4.61 4.29
CA CYS A 157 31.32 3.89 4.42
C CYS A 157 31.37 2.55 3.66
N ASP A 158 30.28 2.11 3.03
CA ASP A 158 30.27 0.85 2.28
C ASP A 158 31.17 0.94 1.04
N PRO A 159 32.17 0.05 0.87
CA PRO A 159 33.09 0.10 -0.26
C PRO A 159 32.41 -0.14 -1.61
N ASN A 160 31.25 -0.79 -1.64
CA ASN A 160 30.46 -1.03 -2.84
C ASN A 160 29.60 0.17 -3.24
N ARG A 161 29.26 1.09 -2.32
CA ARG A 161 28.44 2.27 -2.60
C ARG A 161 28.98 3.13 -3.76
N PRO A 162 30.27 3.54 -3.76
CA PRO A 162 30.81 4.31 -4.89
C PRO A 162 30.87 3.49 -6.18
N ARG A 163 31.16 2.19 -6.10
CA ARG A 163 31.24 1.30 -7.26
C ARG A 163 29.87 1.10 -7.92
N LEU A 164 28.84 0.88 -7.12
CA LEU A 164 27.44 0.77 -7.57
C LEU A 164 26.99 2.07 -8.26
N GLY A 165 27.19 3.23 -7.61
CA GLY A 165 26.82 4.52 -8.16
C GLY A 165 27.53 4.83 -9.49
N TYR A 166 28.83 4.54 -9.57
CA TYR A 166 29.61 4.74 -10.80
C TYR A 166 29.11 3.83 -11.94
N LEU A 167 28.95 2.53 -11.67
CA LEU A 167 28.51 1.57 -12.68
C LEU A 167 27.08 1.85 -13.17
N GLU A 168 26.16 2.19 -12.27
CA GLU A 168 24.81 2.63 -12.66
C GLU A 168 24.87 3.87 -13.57
N ALA A 169 25.60 4.91 -13.16
CA ALA A 169 25.73 6.15 -13.94
C ALA A 169 26.27 5.88 -15.35
N VAL A 170 27.31 5.06 -15.48
CA VAL A 170 27.90 4.70 -16.78
C VAL A 170 26.91 3.89 -17.63
N VAL A 171 26.23 2.90 -17.05
CA VAL A 171 25.27 2.08 -17.80
C VAL A 171 24.11 2.93 -18.33
N PHE A 172 23.52 3.80 -17.51
CA PHE A 172 22.47 4.71 -17.97
C PHE A 172 22.99 5.74 -18.98
N ALA A 173 24.22 6.25 -18.82
CA ALA A 173 24.84 7.13 -19.82
C ALA A 173 24.96 6.45 -21.20
N ASN A 174 25.32 5.16 -21.20
CA ASN A 174 25.46 4.36 -22.43
C ASN A 174 24.10 4.00 -23.04
N MET A 175 23.10 3.68 -22.21
CA MET A 175 21.71 3.54 -22.68
C MET A 175 21.22 4.82 -23.34
N SER A 176 21.47 5.99 -22.72
CA SER A 176 21.06 7.29 -23.30
C SER A 176 21.67 7.50 -24.69
N ALA A 177 22.97 7.22 -24.86
CA ALA A 177 23.64 7.28 -26.17
C ALA A 177 22.98 6.34 -27.19
N THR A 178 22.73 5.10 -26.78
CA THR A 178 22.15 4.05 -27.62
C THR A 178 20.74 4.41 -28.06
N CYS A 179 19.92 4.92 -27.15
CA CYS A 179 18.57 5.39 -27.46
C CYS A 179 18.56 6.56 -28.45
N ILE A 180 19.50 7.51 -28.35
CA ILE A 180 19.62 8.62 -29.34
C ILE A 180 19.99 8.09 -30.72
N THR A 181 20.89 7.12 -30.79
CA THR A 181 21.27 6.51 -32.07
C THR A 181 20.10 5.75 -32.67
N LEU A 182 19.40 4.93 -31.87
CA LEU A 182 18.21 4.21 -32.30
C LEU A 182 17.06 5.16 -32.71
N SER A 183 16.86 6.28 -32.00
CA SER A 183 15.81 7.25 -32.36
C SER A 183 16.04 7.84 -33.75
N LYS A 184 17.31 8.10 -34.13
CA LYS A 184 17.68 8.62 -35.46
C LYS A 184 17.47 7.60 -36.58
N ALA A 185 17.54 6.30 -36.27
CA ALA A 185 17.38 5.22 -37.24
C ALA A 185 15.90 4.86 -37.52
N ILE A 186 14.96 5.34 -36.70
CA ILE A 186 13.54 4.99 -36.80
C ILE A 186 12.78 6.02 -37.63
N SER A 187 12.07 5.56 -38.65
CA SER A 187 11.24 6.41 -39.52
C SER A 187 9.86 6.75 -38.93
N LYS A 188 9.34 5.91 -38.02
CA LYS A 188 8.03 6.13 -37.37
C LYS A 188 8.18 7.12 -36.20
N LYS A 189 7.48 8.26 -36.27
CA LYS A 189 7.49 9.31 -35.23
C LYS A 189 7.20 8.80 -33.81
N ASP A 190 6.31 7.82 -33.65
CA ASP A 190 6.01 7.25 -32.33
C ASP A 190 7.20 6.48 -31.73
N GLY A 191 7.87 5.67 -32.54
CA GLY A 191 9.07 4.94 -32.13
C GLY A 191 10.23 5.90 -31.80
N GLU A 192 10.47 6.89 -32.67
CA GLU A 192 11.45 7.96 -32.43
C GLU A 192 11.19 8.67 -31.09
N ARG A 193 9.92 9.02 -30.81
CA ARG A 193 9.52 9.70 -29.58
C ARG A 193 9.75 8.83 -28.34
N LYS A 194 9.47 7.52 -28.41
CA LYS A 194 9.71 6.56 -27.32
C LYS A 194 11.20 6.48 -26.96
N PHE A 195 12.07 6.30 -27.95
CA PHE A 195 13.52 6.30 -27.73
C PHE A 195 14.05 7.65 -27.25
N THR A 196 13.52 8.77 -27.76
CA THR A 196 13.90 10.11 -27.30
C THR A 196 13.54 10.35 -25.83
N ARG A 197 12.34 9.91 -25.40
CA ARG A 197 11.93 9.97 -23.98
C ARG A 197 12.83 9.10 -23.10
N MET A 198 13.11 7.87 -23.52
CA MET A 198 14.00 6.96 -22.79
C MET A 198 15.41 7.55 -22.67
N ALA A 199 15.94 8.14 -23.75
CA ALA A 199 17.23 8.81 -23.74
C ALA A 199 17.31 9.97 -22.73
N LEU A 200 16.26 10.80 -22.65
CA LEU A 200 16.16 11.87 -21.65
C LEU A 200 16.17 11.30 -20.23
N ARG A 201 15.37 10.26 -19.97
CA ARG A 201 15.30 9.63 -18.64
C ARG A 201 16.64 9.02 -18.22
N CYS A 202 17.30 8.28 -19.11
CA CYS A 202 18.62 7.71 -18.83
C CYS A 202 19.70 8.79 -18.58
N ALA A 203 19.68 9.88 -19.35
CA ALA A 203 20.58 11.01 -19.12
C ALA A 203 20.33 11.67 -17.77
N TRP A 204 19.07 11.82 -17.38
CA TRP A 204 18.69 12.35 -16.08
C TRP A 204 19.16 11.46 -14.93
N VAL A 205 18.95 10.13 -15.02
CA VAL A 205 19.46 9.18 -14.02
C VAL A 205 20.98 9.31 -13.84
N THR A 206 21.71 9.45 -14.95
CA THR A 206 23.15 9.69 -14.91
C THR A 206 23.51 10.99 -14.18
N PHE A 207 22.73 12.06 -14.41
CA PHE A 207 22.92 13.35 -13.75
C PHE A 207 22.60 13.31 -12.25
N GLU A 208 21.59 12.55 -11.83
CA GLU A 208 21.30 12.36 -10.39
C GLU A 208 22.43 11.60 -9.69
N LEU A 209 23.08 10.67 -10.40
CA LEU A 209 24.24 9.92 -9.91
C LEU A 209 25.57 10.66 -10.11
N ARG A 210 25.57 11.96 -10.42
CA ARG A 210 26.77 12.74 -10.77
C ARG A 210 27.90 12.62 -9.76
N GLU A 211 27.61 12.59 -8.46
CA GLU A 211 28.63 12.49 -7.41
C GLU A 211 29.49 11.22 -7.51
N PHE A 212 28.99 10.17 -8.18
CA PHE A 212 29.72 8.93 -8.40
C PHE A 212 30.37 8.84 -9.78
N ALA A 213 30.06 9.76 -10.69
CA ALA A 213 30.44 9.66 -12.10
C ALA A 213 31.62 10.55 -12.46
N ALA A 214 32.36 10.16 -13.51
CA ALA A 214 33.34 11.04 -14.14
C ALA A 214 32.68 12.31 -14.68
N ALA A 215 33.33 13.46 -14.51
CA ALA A 215 32.84 14.76 -14.96
C ALA A 215 32.49 14.77 -16.46
N THR A 216 33.26 14.05 -17.27
CA THR A 216 33.00 13.90 -18.71
C THR A 216 31.74 13.09 -19.00
N THR A 217 31.44 12.05 -18.20
CA THR A 217 30.19 11.29 -18.29
C THR A 217 28.99 12.17 -17.95
N VAL A 218 29.09 12.98 -16.89
CA VAL A 218 28.05 13.95 -16.48
C VAL A 218 27.83 14.99 -17.59
N ARG A 219 28.90 15.61 -18.11
CA ARG A 219 28.81 16.55 -19.23
C ARG A 219 28.09 15.95 -20.43
N ASN A 220 28.45 14.73 -20.84
CA ASN A 220 27.81 14.05 -21.97
C ASN A 220 26.33 13.72 -21.69
N ALA A 221 25.98 13.37 -20.45
CA ALA A 221 24.58 13.19 -20.05
C ALA A 221 23.79 14.51 -20.17
N LEU A 222 24.33 15.62 -19.67
CA LEU A 222 23.72 16.94 -19.75
C LEU A 222 23.51 17.42 -21.20
N LEU A 223 24.50 17.22 -22.08
CA LEU A 223 24.37 17.53 -23.51
C LEU A 223 23.20 16.76 -24.15
N ARG A 224 23.11 15.46 -23.86
CA ARG A 224 22.03 14.58 -24.36
C ARG A 224 20.68 14.94 -23.76
N ALA A 225 20.62 15.25 -22.46
CA ALA A 225 19.42 15.71 -21.79
C ALA A 225 18.91 17.00 -22.41
N ASN A 226 19.78 17.98 -22.68
CA ASN A 226 19.39 19.24 -23.31
C ASN A 226 18.89 19.03 -24.75
N GLU A 227 19.57 18.19 -25.55
CA GLU A 227 19.13 17.87 -26.92
C GLU A 227 17.75 17.21 -26.94
N THR A 228 17.53 16.21 -26.09
CA THR A 228 16.27 15.45 -26.01
C THR A 228 15.14 16.28 -25.41
N LEU A 229 15.42 17.08 -24.38
CA LEU A 229 14.46 18.02 -23.78
C LEU A 229 13.96 19.03 -24.83
N ARG A 230 14.87 19.61 -25.63
CA ARG A 230 14.52 20.50 -26.73
C ARG A 230 13.62 19.82 -27.77
N LYS A 231 13.94 18.58 -28.15
CA LYS A 231 13.11 17.80 -29.10
C LYS A 231 11.71 17.51 -28.57
N LEU A 232 11.58 17.24 -27.26
CA LEU A 232 10.32 16.86 -26.65
C LEU A 232 9.43 18.05 -26.26
N HIS A 233 10.03 19.17 -25.85
CA HIS A 233 9.32 20.27 -25.19
C HIS A 233 9.66 21.67 -25.75
N GLY A 234 10.63 21.81 -26.66
CA GLY A 234 11.10 23.12 -27.13
C GLY A 234 10.06 23.97 -27.86
N SER A 235 8.97 23.38 -28.34
CA SER A 235 7.83 24.07 -28.96
C SER A 235 6.62 24.24 -28.01
N ASN A 236 6.68 23.75 -26.77
CA ASN A 236 5.57 23.82 -25.83
C ASN A 236 5.54 25.17 -25.11
N GLN A 237 4.70 26.09 -25.59
CA GLN A 237 4.55 27.44 -25.02
C GLN A 237 4.17 27.44 -23.54
N LYS A 238 3.42 26.44 -23.06
CA LYS A 238 3.00 26.36 -21.65
C LYS A 238 4.14 26.07 -20.68
N LEU A 239 5.19 25.39 -21.14
CA LEU A 239 6.36 25.01 -20.33
C LEU A 239 7.59 25.86 -20.65
N ALA A 240 7.45 26.91 -21.47
CA ALA A 240 8.56 27.69 -21.98
C ALA A 240 9.47 28.28 -20.88
N PRO A 241 8.95 28.85 -19.77
CA PRO A 241 9.81 29.40 -18.72
C PRO A 241 10.65 28.33 -17.99
N GLN A 242 10.03 27.21 -17.60
CA GLN A 242 10.72 26.12 -16.89
C GLN A 242 11.71 25.43 -17.83
N TYR A 243 11.34 25.23 -19.09
CA TYR A 243 12.21 24.68 -20.13
C TYR A 243 13.46 25.55 -20.33
N GLN A 244 13.30 26.87 -20.44
CA GLN A 244 14.41 27.79 -20.61
C GLN A 244 15.39 27.72 -19.44
N GLN A 245 14.89 27.67 -18.20
CA GLN A 245 15.74 27.54 -17.00
C GLN A 245 16.52 26.23 -17.00
N MET A 246 15.88 25.10 -17.28
CA MET A 246 16.57 23.80 -17.37
C MET A 246 17.61 23.77 -18.50
N SER A 247 17.26 24.28 -19.68
CA SER A 247 18.16 24.30 -20.84
C SER A 247 19.37 25.20 -20.59
N GLN A 248 19.16 26.36 -19.95
CA GLN A 248 20.25 27.25 -19.52
C GLN A 248 21.17 26.57 -18.50
N TYR A 249 20.59 25.94 -17.48
CA TYR A 249 21.35 25.19 -16.48
C TYR A 249 22.25 24.12 -17.12
N TYR A 250 21.69 23.26 -17.97
CA TYR A 250 22.46 22.22 -18.67
C TYR A 250 23.56 22.82 -19.54
N THR A 251 23.28 23.92 -20.23
CA THR A 251 24.27 24.61 -21.08
C THR A 251 25.41 25.19 -20.25
N GLN A 252 25.12 25.87 -19.14
CA GLN A 252 26.13 26.46 -18.26
C GLN A 252 26.98 25.39 -17.58
N GLN A 253 26.34 24.35 -17.04
CA GLN A 253 27.07 23.23 -16.42
C GLN A 253 27.94 22.50 -17.44
N CYS A 254 27.49 22.32 -18.69
CA CYS A 254 28.32 21.71 -19.73
C CYS A 254 29.57 22.55 -20.07
N LYS A 255 29.44 23.88 -20.09
CA LYS A 255 30.54 24.82 -20.31
C LYS A 255 31.55 24.79 -19.17
N ALA A 256 31.07 24.76 -17.92
CA ALA A 256 31.94 24.65 -16.74
C ALA A 256 32.76 23.34 -16.76
N LEU A 257 32.20 22.28 -17.33
CA LEU A 257 32.88 20.99 -17.46
C LEU A 257 33.73 20.87 -18.74
N GLU A 258 33.89 21.93 -19.53
CA GLU A 258 34.77 21.91 -20.70
C GLU A 258 36.23 21.76 -20.28
N ASN A 259 36.97 20.89 -20.97
CA ASN A 259 38.40 20.61 -20.74
C ASN A 259 38.76 19.93 -19.41
N ILE A 260 37.78 19.47 -18.64
CA ILE A 260 38.03 18.61 -17.47
C ILE A 260 38.57 17.24 -17.93
N SER A 261 39.54 16.71 -17.19
CA SER A 261 40.11 15.39 -17.46
C SER A 261 39.05 14.29 -17.41
N LYS A 262 39.24 13.24 -18.23
CA LYS A 262 38.31 12.11 -18.32
C LYS A 262 38.20 11.32 -17.01
N ASP A 263 39.26 11.34 -16.20
CA ASP A 263 39.35 10.53 -14.99
C ASP A 263 38.91 11.30 -13.72
N THR A 264 38.64 12.60 -13.83
CA THR A 264 38.18 13.40 -12.69
C THR A 264 36.71 13.09 -12.38
N LEU A 265 36.41 12.68 -11.15
CA LEU A 265 35.03 12.52 -10.69
C LEU A 265 34.38 13.89 -10.47
N PHE A 266 33.08 13.98 -10.72
CA PHE A 266 32.34 15.24 -10.57
C PHE A 266 32.35 15.74 -9.12
N LYS A 267 32.28 14.83 -8.13
CA LYS A 267 32.33 15.20 -6.70
C LYS A 267 33.63 15.92 -6.32
N ASP A 268 34.73 15.60 -7.01
CA ASP A 268 36.08 16.12 -6.73
C ASP A 268 36.35 17.47 -7.43
N LEU A 269 35.37 18.01 -8.16
CA LEU A 269 35.49 19.33 -8.79
C LEU A 269 35.35 20.46 -7.79
N ASP A 270 36.06 21.55 -8.06
CA ASP A 270 35.92 22.81 -7.35
C ASP A 270 34.49 23.34 -7.41
N ALA A 271 34.06 24.03 -6.35
CA ALA A 271 32.69 24.55 -6.22
C ALA A 271 32.30 25.50 -7.37
N GLU A 272 33.26 26.25 -7.93
CA GLU A 272 33.04 27.17 -9.05
C GLU A 272 32.62 26.44 -10.34
N LEU A 273 32.97 25.16 -10.47
CA LEU A 273 32.61 24.33 -11.62
C LEU A 273 31.24 23.63 -11.43
N LYS A 274 30.63 23.75 -10.25
CA LYS A 274 29.33 23.16 -9.90
C LYS A 274 28.25 24.24 -9.93
N ILE A 275 27.58 24.36 -11.08
CA ILE A 275 26.48 25.31 -11.26
C ILE A 275 25.32 24.90 -10.34
N ALA A 276 24.74 25.88 -9.65
CA ALA A 276 23.57 25.65 -8.82
C ALA A 276 22.40 25.16 -9.68
N PRO A 277 21.71 24.07 -9.29
CA PRO A 277 20.56 23.59 -10.03
C PRO A 277 19.40 24.60 -9.96
N PRO A 278 18.45 24.57 -10.91
CA PRO A 278 17.22 25.34 -10.84
C PRO A 278 16.41 24.99 -9.59
N SER A 279 15.42 25.83 -9.28
CA SER A 279 14.49 25.56 -8.17
C SER A 279 13.87 24.17 -8.27
N LEU A 280 13.54 23.59 -7.11
CA LEU A 280 12.89 22.29 -7.01
C LEU A 280 11.64 22.19 -7.89
N ALA A 281 10.81 23.24 -7.95
CA ALA A 281 9.62 23.28 -8.80
C ALA A 281 9.94 23.07 -10.30
N VAL A 282 11.08 23.60 -10.76
CA VAL A 282 11.55 23.43 -12.14
C VAL A 282 12.08 22.03 -12.37
N LEU A 283 12.86 21.48 -11.43
CA LEU A 283 13.33 20.09 -11.49
C LEU A 283 12.16 19.10 -11.52
N GLN A 284 11.16 19.33 -10.66
CA GLN A 284 9.95 18.52 -10.56
C GLN A 284 9.05 18.62 -11.81
N THR A 285 9.21 19.63 -12.67
CA THR A 285 8.43 19.75 -13.92
C THR A 285 8.89 18.74 -14.99
N PHE A 286 10.18 18.39 -15.01
CA PHE A 286 10.77 17.55 -16.07
C PHE A 286 11.43 16.27 -15.58
N GLY A 287 11.68 16.15 -14.28
CA GLY A 287 12.41 15.04 -13.67
C GLY A 287 11.54 13.85 -13.24
N PRO A 288 12.15 12.90 -12.49
CA PRO A 288 11.50 11.67 -12.06
C PRO A 288 10.17 11.87 -11.37
N ARG A 289 10.03 12.93 -10.56
CA ARG A 289 8.80 13.26 -9.85
C ARG A 289 7.65 13.64 -10.78
N ALA A 290 7.88 14.40 -11.85
CA ALA A 290 6.86 14.63 -12.89
C ALA A 290 6.44 13.33 -13.58
N TRP A 291 7.40 12.44 -13.87
CA TRP A 291 7.09 11.16 -14.52
C TRP A 291 6.32 10.22 -13.60
N ALA A 292 6.57 10.32 -12.30
CA ALA A 292 5.84 9.64 -11.24
C ALA A 292 4.48 10.29 -10.93
N GLN A 293 4.33 11.60 -11.14
CA GLN A 293 3.10 12.33 -10.82
C GLN A 293 1.88 11.80 -11.57
N ASP A 294 2.02 11.30 -12.79
CA ASP A 294 0.92 10.64 -13.51
C ASP A 294 0.40 9.40 -12.73
N TRP A 295 1.26 8.73 -11.97
CA TRP A 295 0.91 7.59 -11.11
C TRP A 295 0.43 8.05 -9.74
N ILE A 296 1.01 9.13 -9.20
CA ILE A 296 0.61 9.74 -7.91
C ILE A 296 -0.78 10.40 -8.04
N GLN A 297 -1.09 11.04 -9.16
CA GLN A 297 -2.41 11.66 -9.43
C GLN A 297 -3.50 10.62 -9.70
N ALA A 298 -3.13 9.39 -10.06
CA ALA A 298 -4.05 8.26 -10.13
C ALA A 298 -4.37 7.70 -8.73
N LEU A 299 -3.57 8.02 -7.71
CA LEU A 299 -3.95 7.77 -6.32
C LEU A 299 -5.07 8.76 -5.96
N PRO A 300 -6.15 8.31 -5.28
CA PRO A 300 -7.20 9.21 -4.82
C PRO A 300 -6.56 10.35 -4.03
N PRO A 301 -7.03 11.60 -4.18
CA PRO A 301 -6.41 12.78 -3.55
C PRO A 301 -6.20 12.49 -2.07
N ILE A 302 -4.94 12.18 -1.73
CA ILE A 302 -4.55 11.70 -0.42
C ILE A 302 -4.73 12.90 0.51
N LEU A 303 -5.79 12.84 1.33
CA LEU A 303 -5.94 13.71 2.49
C LEU A 303 -4.65 13.52 3.31
N ARG A 304 -3.82 14.56 3.40
CA ARG A 304 -2.51 14.49 4.04
C ARG A 304 -2.72 14.27 5.55
N PRO A 305 -2.06 13.30 6.19
CA PRO A 305 -2.00 13.30 7.64
C PRO A 305 -1.14 14.50 8.11
N PRO A 306 -1.40 15.06 9.30
CA PRO A 306 -0.61 16.14 9.83
C PRO A 306 0.81 15.64 10.11
N PRO A 307 1.84 16.45 9.81
CA PRO A 307 3.21 16.13 10.18
C PRO A 307 3.28 15.91 11.69
N VAL A 308 3.90 14.81 12.12
CA VAL A 308 4.20 14.58 13.53
C VAL A 308 5.63 15.03 13.77
N GLU A 309 5.79 16.25 14.27
CA GLU A 309 7.07 16.95 14.35
C GLU A 309 8.00 16.39 15.44
N THR A 310 7.48 15.67 16.45
CA THR A 310 8.28 15.19 17.60
C THR A 310 7.88 13.81 18.14
N MET A 311 8.82 13.12 18.81
CA MET A 311 8.56 11.86 19.52
C MET A 311 7.48 11.95 20.58
N GLU A 312 7.46 13.05 21.31
CA GLU A 312 6.46 13.28 22.36
C GLU A 312 5.05 13.44 21.77
N GLN A 313 4.92 13.94 20.54
CA GLN A 313 3.64 13.92 19.81
C GLN A 313 3.30 12.52 19.27
N ARG A 314 4.30 11.69 18.93
CA ARG A 314 4.08 10.29 18.51
C ARG A 314 3.69 9.34 19.64
N LYS A 315 4.00 9.68 20.90
CA LYS A 315 3.55 8.94 22.08
C LYS A 315 2.12 9.29 22.50
N LYS A 316 1.64 10.48 22.14
CA LYS A 316 0.33 10.98 22.56
C LYS A 316 -0.77 10.52 21.59
N PRO A 317 -1.94 10.12 22.10
CA PRO A 317 -3.10 9.89 21.25
C PRO A 317 -3.55 11.20 20.59
N ARG A 318 -4.13 11.09 19.40
CA ARG A 318 -4.78 12.21 18.69
C ARG A 318 -5.92 11.69 17.83
N ASP A 319 -6.82 12.58 17.46
CA ASP A 319 -7.87 12.27 16.51
C ASP A 319 -7.28 11.81 15.18
N LEU A 320 -7.94 10.83 14.58
CA LEU A 320 -7.60 10.33 13.27
C LEU A 320 -8.03 11.35 12.22
N THR A 321 -7.18 11.53 11.22
CA THR A 321 -7.52 12.33 10.04
C THR A 321 -8.54 11.62 9.18
N PRO A 322 -9.25 12.34 8.29
CA PRO A 322 -10.11 11.74 7.27
C PRO A 322 -9.44 10.60 6.49
N TYR A 323 -8.14 10.73 6.18
CA TYR A 323 -7.36 9.69 5.52
C TYR A 323 -7.19 8.46 6.41
N GLU A 324 -6.74 8.66 7.63
CA GLU A 324 -6.46 7.60 8.61
C GLU A 324 -7.72 6.80 8.96
N LEU A 325 -8.87 7.47 9.02
CA LEU A 325 -10.17 6.82 9.16
C LEU A 325 -10.46 5.87 7.99
N TRP A 326 -10.22 6.30 6.75
CA TRP A 326 -10.41 5.44 5.57
C TRP A 326 -9.36 4.34 5.47
N ALA A 327 -8.12 4.61 5.87
CA ALA A 327 -7.03 3.65 5.84
C ALA A 327 -7.27 2.46 6.77
N GLY A 328 -8.01 2.64 7.86
CA GLY A 328 -8.44 1.54 8.74
C GLY A 328 -9.31 0.47 8.06
N TRP A 329 -9.86 0.76 6.87
CA TRP A 329 -10.65 -0.19 6.07
C TRP A 329 -9.86 -0.78 4.88
N GLY A 330 -8.57 -0.47 4.77
CA GLY A 330 -7.67 -1.02 3.76
C GLY A 330 -6.72 -2.06 4.34
N ASP A 331 -5.86 -2.60 3.47
CA ASP A 331 -4.74 -3.44 3.90
C ASP A 331 -3.79 -2.64 4.79
N LEU A 332 -3.30 -3.28 5.87
CA LEU A 332 -2.24 -2.67 6.67
C LEU A 332 -0.97 -2.47 5.82
N PRO A 333 -0.12 -1.48 6.13
CA PRO A 333 1.18 -1.34 5.48
C PRO A 333 1.99 -2.65 5.59
N ILE A 334 2.71 -3.02 4.53
CA ILE A 334 3.43 -4.30 4.39
C ILE A 334 4.33 -4.60 5.63
N GLY A 335 4.89 -3.56 6.27
CA GLY A 335 5.70 -3.67 7.49
C GLY A 335 4.97 -4.21 8.74
N GLU A 336 3.66 -3.99 8.86
CA GLU A 336 2.88 -4.54 9.99
C GLU A 336 2.51 -6.02 9.80
N TRP A 337 2.65 -6.56 8.59
CA TRP A 337 2.34 -7.97 8.31
C TRP A 337 3.41 -8.94 8.83
N HIS A 338 4.66 -8.46 8.97
CA HIS A 338 5.80 -9.26 9.42
C HIS A 338 5.80 -9.51 10.94
N LYS A 339 5.08 -8.70 11.72
CA LYS A 339 4.83 -8.98 13.14
C LYS A 339 3.64 -9.93 13.26
N GLY A 340 3.85 -11.09 13.89
CA GLY A 340 2.80 -12.09 14.11
C GLY A 340 1.64 -11.55 14.95
N LEU A 341 0.47 -12.19 14.87
CA LEU A 341 -0.67 -11.94 15.78
C LEU A 341 -0.30 -12.09 17.27
N GLU A 342 0.85 -12.70 17.55
CA GLU A 342 1.40 -12.96 18.88
C GLU A 342 2.26 -11.81 19.42
N SER A 343 2.41 -10.71 18.69
CA SER A 343 3.11 -9.52 19.19
C SER A 343 2.17 -8.71 20.08
N PHE A 344 2.26 -8.93 21.40
CA PHE A 344 1.43 -8.29 22.42
C PHE A 344 2.08 -7.15 23.17
N GLU A 345 3.39 -6.96 22.97
CA GLU A 345 4.09 -5.82 23.54
C GLU A 345 3.45 -4.54 23.02
N MET A 346 3.11 -3.66 23.96
CA MET A 346 2.60 -2.33 23.62
C MET A 346 3.70 -1.63 22.84
N ASP A 347 3.37 -1.18 21.64
CA ASP A 347 4.30 -0.37 20.88
C ASP A 347 4.59 0.92 21.65
N ILE A 348 5.79 1.44 21.51
CA ILE A 348 6.25 2.62 22.24
C ILE A 348 5.79 3.92 21.55
N LEU A 349 5.50 3.82 20.25
CA LEU A 349 5.09 4.93 19.39
C LEU A 349 3.90 4.52 18.54
N HIS A 350 3.02 5.47 18.28
CA HIS A 350 2.02 5.28 17.24
C HIS A 350 2.71 5.09 15.88
N PRO A 351 2.21 4.18 15.02
CA PRO A 351 2.62 4.11 13.62
C PRO A 351 2.43 5.46 12.94
N TYR A 352 3.21 5.73 11.89
CA TYR A 352 3.07 6.96 11.10
C TYR A 352 1.67 7.09 10.48
N LEU A 353 1.14 6.01 9.91
CA LEU A 353 -0.27 5.88 9.55
C LEU A 353 -1.06 5.35 10.76
N ARG A 354 -1.80 6.22 11.46
CA ARG A 354 -2.63 5.78 12.59
C ARG A 354 -3.95 5.25 12.06
N VAL A 355 -4.35 4.05 12.49
CA VAL A 355 -5.68 3.48 12.20
C VAL A 355 -6.50 3.29 13.47
N MET A 356 -6.03 3.84 14.59
CA MET A 356 -6.63 3.80 15.91
C MET A 356 -6.22 5.04 16.72
N TYR A 357 -7.11 5.50 17.60
CA TYR A 357 -6.86 6.65 18.50
C TYR A 357 -5.78 6.33 19.53
N GLU A 358 -5.87 5.16 20.16
CA GLU A 358 -4.97 4.71 21.20
C GLU A 358 -3.80 3.90 20.66
N LEU A 359 -2.69 3.99 21.37
CA LEU A 359 -1.55 3.13 21.16
C LEU A 359 -1.95 1.71 21.56
N SER A 360 -1.59 0.72 20.75
CA SER A 360 -1.86 -0.68 21.04
C SER A 360 -0.72 -1.54 20.53
N SER A 361 -0.68 -2.81 20.93
CA SER A 361 0.25 -3.76 20.34
C SER A 361 -0.03 -3.99 18.85
N SER A 362 1.00 -4.36 18.10
CA SER A 362 0.90 -4.70 16.67
C SER A 362 -0.09 -5.85 16.43
N GLY A 363 -0.10 -6.87 17.29
CA GLY A 363 -1.07 -7.97 17.22
C GLY A 363 -2.51 -7.52 17.40
N ARG A 364 -2.77 -6.57 18.32
CA ARG A 364 -4.13 -6.01 18.52
C ARG A 364 -4.58 -5.15 17.34
N ARG A 365 -3.69 -4.33 16.76
CA ARG A 365 -4.01 -3.54 15.55
C ARG A 365 -4.41 -4.46 14.40
N ARG A 366 -3.65 -5.53 14.19
CA ARG A 366 -3.90 -6.53 13.14
C ARG A 366 -5.23 -7.26 13.33
N GLU A 367 -5.54 -7.69 14.55
CA GLU A 367 -6.82 -8.31 14.88
C GLU A 367 -8.01 -7.39 14.54
N LEU A 368 -7.95 -6.14 14.97
CA LEU A 368 -8.97 -5.14 14.70
C LEU A 368 -9.05 -4.78 13.21
N ASN A 369 -7.91 -4.75 12.51
CA ASN A 369 -7.90 -4.52 11.07
C ASN A 369 -8.55 -5.66 10.30
N ASN A 370 -8.27 -6.91 10.68
CA ASN A 370 -8.91 -8.07 10.09
C ASN A 370 -10.42 -8.06 10.30
N LEU A 371 -10.89 -7.63 11.47
CA LEU A 371 -12.32 -7.43 11.73
C LEU A 371 -12.93 -6.36 10.80
N ARG A 372 -12.25 -5.23 10.60
CA ARG A 372 -12.70 -4.18 9.68
C ARG A 372 -12.73 -4.65 8.22
N LEU A 373 -11.68 -5.33 7.77
CA LEU A 373 -11.61 -5.93 6.44
C LEU A 373 -12.70 -6.97 6.24
N ALA A 374 -12.96 -7.82 7.23
CA ALA A 374 -14.06 -8.77 7.21
C ALA A 374 -15.44 -8.10 7.08
N LYS A 375 -15.71 -7.06 7.88
CA LYS A 375 -16.95 -6.27 7.77
C LYS A 375 -17.09 -5.67 6.36
N PHE A 376 -16.00 -5.12 5.81
CA PHE A 376 -15.97 -4.54 4.48
C PHE A 376 -16.12 -5.59 3.36
N ASP A 377 -15.55 -6.77 3.54
CA ASP A 377 -15.66 -7.91 2.63
C ASP A 377 -17.10 -8.42 2.53
N ILE A 378 -17.86 -8.44 3.64
CA ILE A 378 -19.29 -8.76 3.61
C ILE A 378 -20.06 -7.75 2.74
N LEU A 379 -19.82 -6.44 2.95
CA LEU A 379 -20.44 -5.40 2.13
C LEU A 379 -20.06 -5.56 0.65
N ARG A 380 -18.77 -5.77 0.37
CA ARG A 380 -18.26 -5.97 -0.99
C ARG A 380 -18.91 -7.17 -1.64
N THR A 381 -18.91 -8.32 -0.97
CA THR A 381 -19.53 -9.57 -1.43
C THR A 381 -20.96 -9.33 -1.89
N ILE A 382 -21.78 -8.71 -1.03
CA ILE A 382 -23.19 -8.48 -1.33
C ILE A 382 -23.36 -7.49 -2.49
N MET A 383 -22.60 -6.41 -2.50
CA MET A 383 -22.68 -5.39 -3.56
C MET A 383 -22.22 -5.93 -4.91
N LEU A 384 -21.11 -6.68 -4.95
CA LEU A 384 -20.62 -7.30 -6.18
C LEU A 384 -21.63 -8.29 -6.75
N SER A 385 -22.24 -9.08 -5.88
CA SER A 385 -23.24 -10.05 -6.29
C SER A 385 -24.58 -9.44 -6.72
N THR A 386 -24.88 -8.18 -6.35
CA THR A 386 -26.16 -7.51 -6.65
C THR A 386 -26.08 -6.51 -7.79
N ILE A 387 -25.04 -5.66 -7.80
CA ILE A 387 -24.92 -4.56 -8.75
C ILE A 387 -23.68 -4.65 -9.64
N GLY A 388 -22.75 -5.57 -9.37
CA GLY A 388 -21.52 -5.76 -10.15
C GLY A 388 -20.36 -4.86 -9.72
N ASP A 389 -19.17 -5.14 -10.28
CA ASP A 389 -17.91 -4.47 -9.92
C ASP A 389 -17.92 -2.96 -10.19
N VAL A 390 -18.47 -2.54 -11.34
CA VAL A 390 -18.42 -1.13 -11.78
C VAL A 390 -19.28 -0.24 -10.87
N GLU A 391 -20.46 -0.72 -10.52
CA GLU A 391 -21.41 -0.02 -9.67
C GLU A 391 -20.93 0.01 -8.21
N PHE A 392 -20.28 -1.05 -7.73
CA PHE A 392 -19.61 -1.05 -6.42
C PHE A 392 -18.49 0.00 -6.36
N ASP A 393 -17.65 0.08 -7.39
CA ASP A 393 -16.59 1.09 -7.47
C ASP A 393 -17.16 2.51 -7.51
N LEU A 394 -18.24 2.74 -8.24
CA LEU A 394 -18.96 4.02 -8.26
C LEU A 394 -19.56 4.36 -6.90
N PHE A 395 -20.17 3.39 -6.22
CA PHE A 395 -20.70 3.55 -4.87
C PHE A 395 -19.59 3.90 -3.87
N MET A 396 -18.48 3.17 -3.89
CA MET A 396 -17.34 3.45 -3.02
C MET A 396 -16.71 4.80 -3.33
N LYS A 397 -16.61 5.19 -4.61
CA LYS A 397 -16.14 6.52 -5.01
C LYS A 397 -17.08 7.61 -4.53
N MET A 398 -18.39 7.39 -4.58
CA MET A 398 -19.38 8.34 -4.06
C MET A 398 -19.25 8.52 -2.54
N ILE A 399 -19.06 7.44 -1.78
CA ILE A 399 -18.89 7.54 -0.32
C ILE A 399 -17.55 8.20 0.03
N LYS A 400 -16.45 7.75 -0.58
CA LYS A 400 -15.10 8.30 -0.33
C LYS A 400 -14.94 9.74 -0.84
N GLY A 401 -15.74 10.16 -1.82
CA GLY A 401 -15.73 11.51 -2.38
C GLY A 401 -16.41 12.56 -1.49
N LYS A 402 -17.16 12.15 -0.45
CA LYS A 402 -17.78 13.08 0.50
C LYS A 402 -16.79 13.48 1.60
N PRO A 403 -16.76 14.75 2.03
CA PRO A 403 -15.98 15.16 3.19
C PRO A 403 -16.38 14.34 4.44
N VAL A 404 -15.39 13.80 5.14
CA VAL A 404 -15.64 12.95 6.33
C VAL A 404 -16.34 13.74 7.45
N ASP A 405 -16.07 15.05 7.49
CA ASP A 405 -16.59 16.06 8.41
C ASP A 405 -17.84 16.79 7.90
N GLU A 406 -18.41 16.41 6.74
CA GLU A 406 -19.62 17.03 6.17
C GLU A 406 -20.79 17.08 7.19
N ARG A 407 -20.84 16.10 8.11
CA ARG A 407 -21.76 16.09 9.26
C ARG A 407 -21.06 15.55 10.50
N PRO A 408 -21.39 16.06 11.71
CA PRO A 408 -20.93 15.49 12.97
C PRO A 408 -21.25 14.00 13.07
N LEU A 409 -20.31 13.19 13.59
CA LEU A 409 -20.51 11.74 13.72
C LEU A 409 -21.76 11.40 14.54
N LYS A 410 -22.06 12.17 15.59
CA LYS A 410 -23.28 11.99 16.38
C LYS A 410 -24.55 12.02 15.54
N GLU A 411 -24.63 12.95 14.59
CA GLU A 411 -25.77 13.04 13.67
C GLU A 411 -25.78 11.87 12.68
N LYS A 412 -24.61 11.47 12.17
CA LYS A 412 -24.49 10.29 11.29
C LYS A 412 -25.00 9.03 11.98
N VAL A 413 -24.60 8.79 13.24
CA VAL A 413 -25.07 7.65 14.06
C VAL A 413 -26.57 7.73 14.30
N ALA A 414 -27.12 8.91 14.62
CA ALA A 414 -28.56 9.08 14.82
C ALA A 414 -29.37 8.76 13.54
N ILE A 415 -28.91 9.20 12.37
CA ILE A 415 -29.57 8.90 11.09
C ILE A 415 -29.44 7.40 10.78
N ALA A 416 -28.27 6.80 11.02
CA ALA A 416 -28.05 5.38 10.83
C ALA A 416 -28.95 4.52 11.75
N GLU A 417 -29.15 4.92 13.00
CA GLU A 417 -30.09 4.30 13.94
C GLU A 417 -31.54 4.36 13.42
N LEU A 418 -31.98 5.51 12.88
CA LEU A 418 -33.31 5.64 12.27
C LEU A 418 -33.47 4.68 11.08
N LYS A 419 -32.44 4.52 10.25
CA LYS A 419 -32.46 3.56 9.14
C LYS A 419 -32.49 2.12 9.60
N LYS A 420 -31.65 1.75 10.57
CA LYS A 420 -31.72 0.42 11.20
C LYS A 420 -33.11 0.15 11.79
N ALA A 421 -33.73 1.14 12.42
CA ALA A 421 -35.09 1.02 12.93
C ALA A 421 -36.14 0.83 11.81
N ASN A 422 -35.95 1.46 10.66
CA ASN A 422 -36.77 1.22 9.46
C ASN A 422 -36.57 -0.20 8.93
N ALA A 423 -35.31 -0.65 8.77
CA ALA A 423 -34.97 -2.00 8.38
C ALA A 423 -35.59 -3.06 9.30
N ASN A 424 -35.61 -2.83 10.62
CA ASN A 424 -36.32 -3.68 11.58
C ASN A 424 -37.82 -3.79 11.28
N LYS A 425 -38.46 -2.70 10.83
CA LYS A 425 -39.89 -2.71 10.45
C LYS A 425 -40.10 -3.51 9.16
N ILE A 426 -39.22 -3.34 8.18
CA ILE A 426 -39.24 -4.07 6.90
C ILE A 426 -39.07 -5.57 7.16
N TYR A 427 -38.08 -5.95 7.96
CA TYR A 427 -37.83 -7.34 8.38
C TYR A 427 -39.06 -7.99 9.03
N ARG A 428 -39.74 -7.27 9.94
CA ARG A 428 -40.95 -7.78 10.61
C ARG A 428 -42.15 -7.95 9.68
N ARG A 429 -42.19 -7.26 8.54
CA ARG A 429 -43.22 -7.46 7.50
C ARG A 429 -42.95 -8.68 6.63
N GLY A 430 -41.77 -9.28 6.73
CA GLY A 430 -41.37 -10.45 5.96
C GLY A 430 -40.52 -10.13 4.72
N ASP A 431 -40.25 -8.86 4.43
CA ASP A 431 -39.33 -8.49 3.35
C ASP A 431 -37.88 -8.53 3.86
N ILE A 432 -37.30 -9.72 3.85
CA ILE A 432 -36.00 -9.94 4.49
C ILE A 432 -34.86 -9.34 3.66
N LEU A 433 -35.00 -9.36 2.34
CA LEU A 433 -34.01 -8.88 1.39
C LEU A 433 -33.88 -7.36 1.43
N GLU A 434 -35.02 -6.64 1.36
CA GLU A 434 -35.04 -5.18 1.50
C GLU A 434 -34.51 -4.76 2.88
N ALA A 435 -34.83 -5.52 3.93
CA ALA A 435 -34.28 -5.25 5.27
C ALA A 435 -32.75 -5.40 5.32
N ALA A 436 -32.19 -6.44 4.68
CA ALA A 436 -30.74 -6.62 4.60
C ALA A 436 -30.05 -5.45 3.89
N ALA A 437 -30.61 -4.99 2.76
CA ALA A 437 -30.11 -3.84 2.03
C ALA A 437 -30.16 -2.55 2.88
N GLU A 438 -31.27 -2.27 3.57
CA GLU A 438 -31.40 -1.07 4.40
C GLU A 438 -30.48 -1.12 5.64
N TYR A 439 -30.17 -2.31 6.19
CA TYR A 439 -29.13 -2.44 7.22
C TYR A 439 -27.73 -2.10 6.68
N LEU A 440 -27.33 -2.61 5.51
CA LEU A 440 -26.04 -2.26 4.90
C LEU A 440 -25.96 -0.77 4.58
N PHE A 441 -27.06 -0.18 4.10
CA PHE A 441 -27.12 1.25 3.84
C PHE A 441 -26.99 2.06 5.14
N ALA A 442 -27.64 1.63 6.23
CA ALA A 442 -27.45 2.24 7.55
C ALA A 442 -25.98 2.20 8.00
N TRP A 443 -25.28 1.09 7.77
CA TRP A 443 -23.84 0.98 8.06
C TRP A 443 -23.01 1.95 7.22
N SER A 444 -23.30 2.07 5.93
CA SER A 444 -22.55 2.94 5.02
C SER A 444 -22.57 4.42 5.43
N MET A 445 -23.58 4.83 6.20
CA MET A 445 -23.71 6.21 6.70
C MET A 445 -22.70 6.59 7.78
N ILE A 446 -22.19 5.62 8.53
CA ILE A 446 -21.21 5.87 9.60
C ILE A 446 -19.76 5.74 9.10
N LEU A 447 -19.54 5.23 7.89
CA LEU A 447 -18.21 5.21 7.30
C LEU A 447 -17.63 6.64 7.13
N PRO A 448 -16.31 6.82 7.30
CA PRO A 448 -15.29 5.82 7.62
C PRO A 448 -15.06 5.54 9.12
N TYR A 449 -15.95 5.97 10.02
CA TYR A 449 -15.72 5.84 11.45
C TYR A 449 -15.85 4.39 11.93
N HIS A 450 -15.01 4.02 12.90
CA HIS A 450 -15.05 2.76 13.64
C HIS A 450 -14.77 3.03 15.12
N THR A 451 -15.20 2.14 16.01
CA THR A 451 -15.11 2.34 17.48
C THR A 451 -13.70 2.71 17.95
N THR A 452 -12.68 2.08 17.39
CA THR A 452 -11.28 2.32 17.76
C THR A 452 -10.65 3.58 17.18
N ALA A 453 -11.37 4.32 16.33
CA ALA A 453 -10.96 5.64 15.84
C ALA A 453 -11.18 6.75 16.88
N LEU A 454 -11.98 6.46 17.91
CA LEU A 454 -12.43 7.43 18.90
C LEU A 454 -11.75 7.22 20.24
N ALA A 455 -11.57 8.31 20.99
CA ALA A 455 -11.08 8.26 22.35
C ALA A 455 -11.98 7.37 23.24
N PRO A 456 -11.43 6.60 24.20
CA PRO A 456 -12.26 5.83 25.14
C PRO A 456 -13.26 6.67 25.92
N SER A 457 -12.89 7.93 26.19
CA SER A 457 -13.72 8.90 26.88
C SER A 457 -14.78 9.55 25.99
N ASP A 458 -14.75 9.34 24.67
CA ASP A 458 -15.75 9.91 23.77
C ASP A 458 -17.07 9.13 23.92
N PRO A 459 -18.17 9.77 24.37
CA PRO A 459 -19.45 9.09 24.53
C PRO A 459 -19.98 8.52 23.20
N ILE A 460 -19.62 9.12 22.06
CA ILE A 460 -20.04 8.65 20.74
C ILE A 460 -19.44 7.27 20.44
N ARG A 461 -18.30 6.90 21.03
CA ARG A 461 -17.70 5.56 20.87
C ARG A 461 -18.63 4.46 21.35
N ALA A 462 -19.28 4.65 22.49
CA ALA A 462 -20.24 3.70 23.03
C ALA A 462 -21.51 3.63 22.17
N ASP A 463 -22.02 4.79 21.71
CA ASP A 463 -23.18 4.85 20.82
C ASP A 463 -22.91 4.16 19.48
N LEU A 464 -21.72 4.39 18.89
CA LEU A 464 -21.27 3.76 17.65
C LEU A 464 -21.15 2.25 17.79
N GLY A 465 -20.49 1.76 18.85
CA GLY A 465 -20.34 0.33 19.10
C GLY A 465 -21.67 -0.37 19.40
N LYS A 466 -22.57 0.30 20.12
CA LYS A 466 -23.94 -0.19 20.37
C LYS A 466 -24.75 -0.28 19.07
N PHE A 467 -24.64 0.73 18.21
CA PHE A 467 -25.25 0.72 16.88
C PHE A 467 -24.70 -0.43 16.04
N GLU A 468 -23.37 -0.51 15.88
CA GLU A 468 -22.72 -1.53 15.03
C GLU A 468 -23.02 -2.95 15.52
N SER A 469 -22.88 -3.24 16.82
CA SER A 469 -23.15 -4.57 17.36
C SER A 469 -24.58 -5.01 17.12
N ALA A 470 -25.57 -4.13 17.33
CA ALA A 470 -26.98 -4.42 17.06
C ALA A 470 -27.26 -4.60 15.56
N LEU A 471 -26.65 -3.76 14.72
CA LEU A 471 -26.79 -3.81 13.27
C LEU A 471 -26.25 -5.13 12.70
N TRP A 472 -25.02 -5.51 13.03
CA TRP A 472 -24.40 -6.76 12.58
C TRP A 472 -25.16 -7.98 13.08
N CYS A 473 -25.68 -7.92 14.31
CA CYS A 473 -26.55 -8.95 14.84
C CYS A 473 -27.80 -9.07 13.95
N ASN A 474 -28.48 -7.97 13.62
CA ASN A 474 -29.67 -7.97 12.77
C ASN A 474 -29.40 -8.43 11.34
N LEU A 475 -28.26 -8.06 10.74
CA LEU A 475 -27.81 -8.58 9.44
C LEU A 475 -27.64 -10.10 9.47
N SER A 476 -27.08 -10.65 10.56
CA SER A 476 -27.02 -12.10 10.75
C SER A 476 -28.41 -12.75 10.72
N ALA A 477 -29.41 -12.13 11.37
CA ALA A 477 -30.79 -12.62 11.32
C ALA A 477 -31.41 -12.52 9.92
N ALA A 478 -31.07 -11.49 9.15
CA ALA A 478 -31.51 -11.31 7.77
C ALA A 478 -30.95 -12.41 6.87
N PHE A 479 -29.65 -12.68 6.90
CA PHE A 479 -29.07 -13.76 6.10
C PHE A 479 -29.58 -15.14 6.48
N ILE A 480 -29.85 -15.40 7.77
CA ILE A 480 -30.54 -16.63 8.20
C ILE A 480 -31.94 -16.73 7.60
N GLY A 481 -32.66 -15.60 7.50
CA GLY A 481 -33.99 -15.54 6.90
C GLY A 481 -33.95 -15.84 5.40
N ILE A 482 -33.04 -15.17 4.68
CA ILE A 482 -32.84 -15.35 3.23
C ILE A 482 -32.43 -16.79 2.92
N GLY A 483 -31.47 -17.34 3.67
CA GLY A 483 -31.01 -18.72 3.48
C GLY A 483 -32.03 -19.83 3.81
N LYS A 484 -33.24 -19.48 4.27
CA LYS A 484 -34.36 -20.41 4.49
C LYS A 484 -35.38 -20.40 3.35
N GLU A 485 -35.26 -19.50 2.38
CA GLU A 485 -36.14 -19.47 1.22
C GLU A 485 -35.91 -20.72 0.34
N PRO A 486 -36.98 -21.37 -0.17
CA PRO A 486 -36.85 -22.61 -0.93
C PRO A 486 -36.27 -22.34 -2.32
N GLY A 487 -35.00 -22.70 -2.51
CA GLY A 487 -34.30 -22.64 -3.79
C GLY A 487 -32.78 -22.66 -3.58
N ASP A 488 -32.13 -23.67 -4.14
CA ASP A 488 -30.68 -23.89 -4.16
C ASP A 488 -29.98 -24.10 -2.79
N GLU A 489 -29.54 -25.34 -2.54
CA GLU A 489 -28.77 -25.72 -1.33
C GLU A 489 -27.42 -24.99 -1.25
N MET A 490 -26.83 -24.63 -2.41
CA MET A 490 -25.55 -23.94 -2.49
C MET A 490 -25.69 -22.46 -2.06
N GLY A 491 -26.75 -21.79 -2.51
CA GLY A 491 -27.12 -20.47 -2.01
C GLY A 491 -27.45 -20.41 -0.51
N SER A 492 -28.13 -21.42 0.02
CA SER A 492 -28.38 -21.51 1.48
C SER A 492 -27.08 -21.57 2.29
N ALA A 493 -26.03 -22.25 1.79
CA ALA A 493 -24.73 -22.34 2.45
C ALA A 493 -24.00 -20.99 2.48
N GLY A 494 -23.99 -20.25 1.37
CA GLY A 494 -23.38 -18.92 1.28
C GLY A 494 -23.99 -17.92 2.27
N PHE A 495 -25.33 -17.87 2.38
CA PHE A 495 -26.01 -17.01 3.34
C PHE A 495 -25.76 -17.41 4.80
N ARG A 496 -25.62 -18.71 5.11
CA ARG A 496 -25.22 -19.15 6.46
C ARG A 496 -23.79 -18.71 6.80
N GLY A 497 -22.87 -18.77 5.84
CA GLY A 497 -21.52 -18.23 5.99
C GLY A 497 -21.53 -16.74 6.34
N LEU A 498 -22.28 -15.93 5.57
CA LEU A 498 -22.47 -14.50 5.86
C LEU A 498 -23.14 -14.28 7.23
N ALA A 499 -24.14 -15.07 7.59
CA ALA A 499 -24.81 -14.99 8.89
C ALA A 499 -23.84 -15.23 10.05
N TYR A 500 -22.95 -16.22 9.93
CA TYR A 500 -21.91 -16.50 10.91
C TYR A 500 -20.93 -15.33 11.04
N ARG A 501 -20.40 -14.83 9.92
CA ARG A 501 -19.47 -13.68 9.91
C ARG A 501 -20.09 -12.44 10.56
N CYS A 502 -21.35 -12.14 10.26
CA CYS A 502 -22.10 -11.05 10.90
C CYS A 502 -22.33 -11.27 12.40
N ALA A 503 -22.68 -12.48 12.82
CA ALA A 503 -22.85 -12.82 14.23
C ALA A 503 -21.55 -12.64 15.01
N TRP A 504 -20.43 -13.07 14.42
CA TRP A 504 -19.12 -12.88 14.99
C TRP A 504 -18.72 -11.41 15.07
N ALA A 505 -18.94 -10.63 14.02
CA ALA A 505 -18.69 -9.18 14.03
C ALA A 505 -19.47 -8.47 15.14
N ALA A 506 -20.72 -8.87 15.39
CA ALA A 506 -21.51 -8.37 16.51
C ALA A 506 -20.95 -8.78 17.88
N PHE A 507 -20.40 -9.99 17.99
CA PHE A 507 -19.77 -10.50 19.22
C PHE A 507 -18.42 -9.83 19.51
N GLU A 508 -17.65 -9.44 18.50
CA GLU A 508 -16.37 -8.75 18.73
C GLU A 508 -16.57 -7.37 19.37
N GLU A 509 -17.68 -6.70 19.06
CA GLU A 509 -18.08 -5.41 19.64
C GLU A 509 -18.85 -5.59 20.98
N ARG A 510 -18.79 -6.77 21.61
CA ARG A 510 -19.55 -7.12 22.83
C ARG A 510 -19.41 -6.14 23.99
N GLU A 511 -18.29 -5.41 24.08
CA GLU A 511 -18.09 -4.40 25.13
C GLU A 511 -19.07 -3.23 25.03
N TYR A 512 -19.62 -2.96 23.84
CA TYR A 512 -20.63 -1.92 23.59
C TYR A 512 -22.03 -2.50 23.36
N ALA A 513 -22.20 -3.83 23.42
CA ALA A 513 -23.45 -4.50 23.10
C ALA A 513 -24.32 -4.71 24.34
N THR A 514 -25.63 -4.84 24.13
CA THR A 514 -26.52 -5.34 25.19
C THR A 514 -26.38 -6.85 25.35
N VAL A 515 -26.74 -7.36 26.53
CA VAL A 515 -26.82 -8.80 26.84
C VAL A 515 -27.63 -9.53 25.78
N SER A 516 -28.77 -8.98 25.35
CA SER A 516 -29.58 -9.60 24.30
C SER A 516 -28.85 -9.68 22.96
N THR A 517 -28.10 -8.65 22.57
CA THR A 517 -27.32 -8.65 21.33
C THR A 517 -26.22 -9.70 21.36
N VAL A 518 -25.45 -9.77 22.45
CA VAL A 518 -24.38 -10.76 22.62
C VAL A 518 -24.95 -12.19 22.63
N LYS A 519 -26.02 -12.42 23.41
CA LYS A 519 -26.70 -13.72 23.46
C LYS A 519 -27.16 -14.16 22.06
N ASN A 520 -27.84 -13.28 21.32
CA ASN A 520 -28.32 -13.58 19.98
C ASN A 520 -27.18 -13.80 18.99
N ALA A 521 -26.09 -13.03 19.08
CA ALA A 521 -24.89 -13.24 18.29
C ALA A 521 -24.30 -14.65 18.54
N CYS A 522 -24.14 -15.05 19.80
CA CYS A 522 -23.65 -16.40 20.13
C CYS A 522 -24.58 -17.51 19.60
N LEU A 523 -25.90 -17.37 19.77
CA LEU A 523 -26.88 -18.34 19.25
C LEU A 523 -26.84 -18.42 17.72
N ARG A 524 -26.68 -17.30 17.02
CA ARG A 524 -26.60 -17.29 15.55
C ARG A 524 -25.27 -17.86 15.06
N ALA A 525 -24.17 -17.54 15.75
CA ALA A 525 -22.85 -18.06 15.43
C ALA A 525 -22.81 -19.58 15.56
N LYS A 526 -23.33 -20.17 16.65
CA LYS A 526 -23.32 -21.65 16.83
C LYS A 526 -24.15 -22.38 15.76
N ASP A 527 -25.28 -21.79 15.36
CA ASP A 527 -26.27 -22.41 14.47
C ASP A 527 -25.84 -22.32 13.00
N ASN A 528 -25.06 -21.29 12.65
CA ASN A 528 -24.60 -21.04 11.29
C ASN A 528 -23.11 -21.25 11.11
N PHE A 529 -22.43 -21.80 12.12
CA PHE A 529 -21.05 -22.24 12.01
C PHE A 529 -20.96 -23.30 10.91
N TYR A 530 -20.48 -22.92 9.73
CA TYR A 530 -20.43 -23.77 8.56
C TYR A 530 -18.97 -23.98 8.13
N LEU A 531 -18.56 -25.25 8.10
CA LEU A 531 -17.25 -25.71 7.66
C LEU A 531 -17.35 -26.12 6.19
N SER A 532 -17.26 -25.21 5.23
CA SER A 532 -17.22 -25.64 3.83
C SER A 532 -15.82 -26.09 3.38
N ARG A 533 -14.72 -25.78 4.09
CA ARG A 533 -13.38 -25.84 3.44
C ARG A 533 -12.16 -26.31 4.23
N LEU A 534 -12.29 -26.82 5.44
CA LEU A 534 -11.11 -27.27 6.17
C LEU A 534 -11.01 -28.80 6.10
N GLY A 535 -10.06 -29.27 5.28
CA GLY A 535 -9.75 -30.69 5.11
C GLY A 535 -9.56 -31.40 6.45
N GLY A 536 -10.32 -32.48 6.64
CA GLY A 536 -10.50 -33.16 7.92
C GLY A 536 -9.20 -33.71 8.53
N GLY A 537 -8.88 -33.20 9.71
CA GLY A 537 -7.98 -33.82 10.68
C GLY A 537 -8.61 -33.70 12.08
N ASN A 538 -8.35 -34.68 12.94
CA ASN A 538 -8.96 -34.79 14.28
C ASN A 538 -8.78 -33.52 15.16
N ASP A 539 -7.67 -32.80 14.99
CA ASP A 539 -7.39 -31.57 15.75
C ASP A 539 -8.33 -30.41 15.37
N LEU A 540 -8.75 -30.36 14.11
CA LEU A 540 -9.64 -29.32 13.62
C LEU A 540 -11.09 -29.55 14.07
N GLU A 541 -11.55 -30.81 14.05
CA GLU A 541 -12.88 -31.17 14.59
C GLU A 541 -13.01 -30.82 16.06
N LYS A 542 -11.93 -31.02 16.83
CA LYS A 542 -11.85 -30.62 18.23
C LYS A 542 -11.96 -29.11 18.38
N GLN A 543 -11.16 -28.33 17.65
CA GLN A 543 -11.20 -26.87 17.69
C GLN A 543 -12.57 -26.30 17.31
N VAL A 544 -13.24 -26.89 16.32
CA VAL A 544 -14.61 -26.51 15.93
C VAL A 544 -15.59 -26.77 17.07
N THR A 545 -15.47 -27.93 17.71
CA THR A 545 -16.29 -28.29 18.87
C THR A 545 -16.08 -27.30 20.01
N ASP A 546 -14.84 -26.87 20.24
CA ASP A 546 -14.49 -25.90 21.28
C ASP A 546 -15.14 -24.52 21.01
N VAL A 547 -15.07 -24.02 19.76
CA VAL A 547 -15.70 -22.75 19.37
C VAL A 547 -17.23 -22.81 19.50
N ARG A 548 -17.86 -23.89 19.03
CA ARG A 548 -19.33 -24.06 19.17
C ARG A 548 -19.73 -24.15 20.64
N THR A 549 -18.97 -24.90 21.43
CA THR A 549 -19.20 -25.05 22.88
C THR A 549 -19.08 -23.72 23.61
N PHE A 550 -18.11 -22.89 23.23
CA PHE A 550 -17.95 -21.55 23.76
C PHE A 550 -19.20 -20.69 23.53
N PHE A 551 -19.70 -20.61 22.29
CA PHE A 551 -20.89 -19.81 21.99
C PHE A 551 -22.14 -20.32 22.69
N VAL A 552 -22.32 -21.64 22.80
CA VAL A 552 -23.43 -22.25 23.57
C VAL A 552 -23.38 -21.80 25.02
N LYS A 553 -22.27 -22.07 25.71
CA LYS A 553 -22.12 -21.78 27.14
C LYS A 553 -22.22 -20.28 27.43
N GLN A 554 -21.67 -19.44 26.56
CA GLN A 554 -21.77 -17.98 26.72
C GLN A 554 -23.23 -17.52 26.61
N ALA A 555 -24.02 -18.07 25.67
CA ALA A 555 -25.44 -17.74 25.54
C ALA A 555 -26.28 -18.23 26.74
N GLU A 556 -25.94 -19.40 27.30
CA GLU A 556 -26.59 -19.95 28.50
C GLU A 556 -26.37 -19.06 29.72
N LEU A 557 -25.12 -18.65 29.99
CA LEU A 557 -24.78 -17.78 31.12
C LEU A 557 -25.54 -16.45 31.10
N LEU A 558 -25.81 -15.92 29.91
CA LEU A 558 -26.53 -14.67 29.70
C LEU A 558 -28.05 -14.81 29.76
N SER A 559 -28.60 -16.02 29.88
CA SER A 559 -30.04 -16.24 29.74
C SER A 559 -30.90 -15.63 30.84
N ASP A 560 -30.35 -15.52 32.05
CA ASP A 560 -31.07 -15.00 33.22
C ASP A 560 -30.83 -13.50 33.47
N LEU A 561 -30.04 -12.84 32.61
CA LEU A 561 -29.73 -11.43 32.74
C LEU A 561 -30.77 -10.55 32.01
N PRO A 562 -30.98 -9.29 32.44
CA PRO A 562 -31.87 -8.36 31.75
C PRO A 562 -31.40 -8.11 30.31
N LYS A 563 -32.34 -8.15 29.35
CA LYS A 563 -32.04 -8.06 27.91
C LYS A 563 -31.34 -6.76 27.51
N ASP A 564 -31.73 -5.66 28.14
CA ASP A 564 -31.24 -4.30 27.81
C ASP A 564 -30.02 -3.89 28.65
N MET A 565 -29.56 -4.73 29.58
CA MET A 565 -28.31 -4.53 30.30
C MET A 565 -27.14 -4.54 29.32
N MET A 566 -26.15 -3.67 29.52
CA MET A 566 -24.92 -3.71 28.73
C MET A 566 -24.08 -4.93 29.13
N TYR A 567 -23.51 -5.65 28.16
CA TYR A 567 -22.69 -6.83 28.45
C TYR A 567 -21.43 -6.47 29.25
N ALA A 568 -20.87 -5.27 29.07
CA ALA A 568 -19.78 -4.75 29.90
C ALA A 568 -20.13 -4.76 31.41
N ASP A 569 -21.39 -4.51 31.76
CA ASP A 569 -21.86 -4.46 33.15
C ASP A 569 -22.20 -5.84 33.73
N ALA A 570 -22.23 -6.89 32.90
CA ALA A 570 -22.51 -8.25 33.37
C ALA A 570 -21.39 -8.74 34.31
N PRO A 571 -21.72 -9.49 35.38
CA PRO A 571 -20.72 -10.03 36.30
C PRO A 571 -19.67 -10.87 35.58
N ALA A 572 -18.42 -10.86 36.07
CA ALA A 572 -17.35 -11.68 35.48
C ALA A 572 -17.69 -13.18 35.42
N SER A 573 -18.47 -13.69 36.39
CA SER A 573 -18.97 -15.07 36.39
C SER A 573 -19.93 -15.42 35.24
N LYS A 574 -20.43 -14.41 34.53
CA LYS A 574 -21.29 -14.54 33.35
C LYS A 574 -20.54 -14.36 32.03
N LYS A 575 -19.22 -14.17 32.08
CA LYS A 575 -18.35 -13.94 30.92
C LYS A 575 -17.34 -15.08 30.81
N LEU A 576 -17.38 -15.83 29.71
CA LEU A 576 -16.38 -16.84 29.43
C LEU A 576 -15.11 -16.19 28.86
N PRO A 577 -13.94 -16.75 29.20
CA PRO A 577 -12.74 -16.43 28.45
C PRO A 577 -12.93 -16.90 27.00
N ILE A 578 -12.52 -16.05 26.06
CA ILE A 578 -12.52 -16.38 24.63
C ILE A 578 -11.62 -17.63 24.45
N PRO A 579 -11.95 -18.56 23.53
CA PRO A 579 -11.08 -19.68 23.19
C PRO A 579 -9.67 -19.21 22.87
N ASP A 580 -8.69 -20.10 23.06
CA ASP A 580 -7.29 -19.73 22.80
C ASP A 580 -7.09 -19.20 21.37
N ARG A 581 -6.09 -18.33 21.23
CA ARG A 581 -5.86 -17.60 19.97
C ARG A 581 -5.49 -18.52 18.81
N GLU A 582 -4.87 -19.67 19.08
CA GLU A 582 -4.62 -20.72 18.08
C GLU A 582 -5.94 -21.20 17.46
N THR A 583 -6.92 -21.53 18.29
CA THR A 583 -8.26 -21.88 17.86
C THR A 583 -8.89 -20.73 17.06
N MET A 584 -8.81 -19.49 17.57
CA MET A 584 -9.43 -18.33 16.91
C MET A 584 -8.78 -17.96 15.57
N LYS A 585 -7.47 -18.23 15.38
CA LYS A 585 -6.76 -18.02 14.09
C LYS A 585 -7.40 -18.80 12.94
N HIS A 586 -8.10 -19.91 13.23
CA HIS A 586 -8.68 -20.78 12.20
C HIS A 586 -10.17 -20.51 11.92
N PHE A 587 -10.84 -19.65 12.70
CA PHE A 587 -12.30 -19.44 12.56
C PHE A 587 -12.75 -17.98 12.63
N GLY A 588 -11.83 -17.07 12.95
CA GLY A 588 -12.09 -15.64 13.09
C GLY A 588 -11.82 -14.79 11.84
N PRO A 589 -12.01 -13.46 11.93
CA PRO A 589 -11.90 -12.51 10.82
C PRO A 589 -10.58 -12.53 10.04
N ASN A 590 -9.53 -13.11 10.59
CA ASN A 590 -8.19 -13.14 10.01
C ASN A 590 -8.03 -14.11 8.82
N ILE A 591 -8.97 -15.04 8.62
CA ILE A 591 -8.95 -15.98 7.50
C ILE A 591 -9.98 -15.66 6.41
N TRP A 592 -11.06 -14.95 6.74
CA TRP A 592 -12.17 -14.69 5.81
C TRP A 592 -11.76 -13.93 4.53
N PRO A 593 -10.88 -12.91 4.57
CA PRO A 593 -10.43 -12.23 3.35
C PRO A 593 -9.52 -13.09 2.44
N ARG A 594 -8.99 -14.22 2.95
CA ARG A 594 -8.11 -15.15 2.23
C ARG A 594 -8.86 -16.34 1.64
N GLU A 595 -10.11 -16.55 2.04
CA GLU A 595 -11.03 -17.51 1.45
C GLU A 595 -11.57 -16.92 0.13
N GLN A 596 -10.69 -16.75 -0.87
CA GLN A 596 -10.99 -16.08 -2.14
C GLN A 596 -11.78 -16.92 -3.16
N ASP A 597 -12.18 -18.14 -2.84
CA ASP A 597 -13.02 -18.94 -3.73
C ASP A 597 -14.50 -18.74 -3.40
N MET A 598 -15.04 -17.67 -3.96
CA MET A 598 -16.47 -17.32 -3.92
C MET A 598 -17.23 -17.83 -5.15
N GLU A 599 -16.85 -18.97 -5.74
CA GLU A 599 -17.64 -19.60 -6.80
C GLU A 599 -19.05 -19.97 -6.31
N GLU A 600 -19.25 -20.18 -5.00
CA GLU A 600 -20.53 -20.53 -4.36
C GLU A 600 -21.50 -19.35 -4.12
N LEU A 601 -21.03 -18.09 -4.24
CA LEU A 601 -21.86 -16.88 -4.03
C LEU A 601 -22.21 -16.14 -5.33
N HIS A 602 -21.79 -16.64 -6.49
CA HIS A 602 -22.11 -16.04 -7.79
C HIS A 602 -23.52 -16.41 -8.31
N GLU A 603 -24.07 -17.57 -7.94
CA GLU A 603 -25.40 -18.01 -8.39
C GLU A 603 -26.61 -17.49 -7.56
N PRO A 604 -26.57 -17.31 -6.22
CA PRO A 604 -27.77 -17.01 -5.42
C PRO A 604 -28.29 -15.57 -5.54
N PHE A 605 -27.49 -14.66 -6.10
CA PHE A 605 -27.81 -13.23 -6.15
C PHE A 605 -28.20 -12.73 -7.53
N THR A 606 -28.28 -13.61 -8.53
CA THR A 606 -28.88 -13.28 -9.84
C THR A 606 -30.38 -12.91 -9.76
N PHE A 607 -30.98 -12.97 -8.57
CA PHE A 607 -32.36 -12.63 -8.26
C PHE A 607 -32.56 -11.37 -7.40
N MET A 608 -31.49 -10.71 -6.93
CA MET A 608 -31.57 -9.33 -6.39
C MET A 608 -31.41 -8.32 -7.52
#